data_AF-A0A2H1IBM6-F1
#
_entry.id   AF-A0A2H1IBM6-F1
#
_cell.length_a   1.000
_cell.length_b   1.000
_cell.length_c   1.000
_cell.angle_alpha   90.00
_cell.angle_beta   90.00
_cell.angle_gamma   90.00
#
_symmetry.space_group_name_H-M   'P 1'
#
loop_
_entity.id
_entity.type
_entity.pdbx_description
1 polymer ?
#
loop_
_entity_poly.entity_id
_entity_poly.type
_entity_poly.pdbx_seq_one_letter_code
_entity_poly.pdbx_strand_id
1 'polypeptide(L)'
;MTDTAREEILARINEALGRRGGGEYVSSTPGSSAPANGAGAANGADTASAEVTATAADSGYHHEGTHTGEDLVELLIDRLVDYKANVHRASGDPSETIAQLIGAHGSVVVPTGLDSSWLAGFSGGIRVDAPGEELSVDDLDAQGGVVTASAVAIAQTGTIVLDGSDECGRRAITLVPDHHVCVVRTRDIVDIVPEGIARLDAHAPLTFISGPSATSDIELSRVEGVHGPRTLDVIILSD
;
A
#
# COMPACT_ATOMS: atom_id res chain seq x y z
N MET A 1 31.20 -21.46 19.06
CA MET A 1 29.86 -22.02 18.75
C MET A 1 29.70 -21.93 17.25
N THR A 2 29.38 -23.05 16.61
CA THR A 2 29.33 -23.17 15.14
C THR A 2 28.00 -22.65 14.58
N ASP A 3 28.05 -22.17 13.33
CA ASP A 3 27.02 -21.37 12.65
C ASP A 3 25.86 -22.23 12.09
N THR A 4 25.22 -23.02 12.96
CA THR A 4 24.30 -24.11 12.57
C THR A 4 23.04 -23.64 11.86
N ALA A 5 22.54 -22.44 12.19
CA ALA A 5 21.33 -21.89 11.58
C ALA A 5 21.53 -21.56 10.08
N ARG A 6 22.71 -21.04 9.73
CA ARG A 6 23.07 -20.74 8.33
C ARG A 6 23.17 -22.00 7.49
N GLU A 7 23.78 -23.06 8.04
CA GLU A 7 23.90 -24.35 7.36
C GLU A 7 22.54 -25.00 7.12
N GLU A 8 21.61 -24.92 8.08
CA GLU A 8 20.25 -25.46 7.93
C GLU A 8 19.43 -24.72 6.86
N ILE A 9 19.50 -23.38 6.83
CA ILE A 9 18.83 -22.57 5.79
C ILE A 9 19.39 -22.89 4.40
N LEU A 10 20.71 -22.98 4.26
CA LEU A 10 21.36 -23.32 2.99
C LEU A 10 21.05 -24.76 2.55
N ALA A 11 20.88 -25.71 3.47
CA ALA A 11 20.47 -27.07 3.16
C ALA A 11 19.05 -27.08 2.54
N ARG A 12 18.08 -26.42 3.19
CA ARG A 12 16.69 -26.34 2.70
C ARG A 12 16.58 -25.65 1.33
N ILE A 13 17.35 -24.58 1.10
CA ILE A 13 17.40 -23.88 -0.20
C ILE A 13 17.96 -24.79 -1.30
N ASN A 14 19.05 -25.53 -1.03
CA ASN A 14 19.63 -26.44 -2.03
C ASN A 14 18.75 -27.65 -2.33
N GLU A 15 18.01 -28.14 -1.33
CA GLU A 15 16.99 -29.18 -1.48
C GLU A 15 15.83 -28.71 -2.38
N ALA A 16 15.27 -27.53 -2.10
CA ALA A 16 14.21 -26.92 -2.92
C ALA A 16 14.65 -26.63 -4.38
N LEU A 17 15.94 -26.35 -4.59
CA LEU A 17 16.53 -26.13 -5.93
C LEU A 17 17.07 -27.42 -6.59
N GLY A 18 16.88 -28.59 -5.99
CA GLY A 18 17.30 -29.89 -6.54
C GLY A 18 18.82 -30.08 -6.68
N ARG A 19 19.65 -29.22 -6.07
CA ARG A 19 21.11 -29.21 -6.23
C ARG A 19 21.78 -30.09 -5.20
N ARG A 20 22.06 -31.35 -5.57
CA ARG A 20 22.92 -32.25 -4.77
C ARG A 20 24.40 -31.86 -4.82
N GLY A 21 24.78 -30.98 -3.90
CA GLY A 21 26.14 -30.90 -3.35
C GLY A 21 27.14 -29.97 -4.04
N GLY A 22 27.76 -29.10 -3.23
CA GLY A 22 29.14 -28.60 -3.40
C GLY A 22 29.45 -27.77 -4.66
N GLY A 23 29.23 -26.45 -4.58
CA GLY A 23 29.84 -25.48 -5.50
C GLY A 23 30.33 -24.26 -4.73
N GLU A 24 31.59 -23.86 -4.93
CA GLU A 24 32.16 -22.66 -4.30
C GLU A 24 31.44 -21.38 -4.75
N TYR A 25 31.31 -20.44 -3.83
CA TYR A 25 30.74 -19.13 -4.10
C TYR A 25 31.77 -18.25 -4.82
N VAL A 26 31.69 -18.18 -6.15
CA VAL A 26 32.58 -17.32 -6.96
C VAL A 26 32.16 -15.85 -6.78
N SER A 27 32.80 -15.18 -5.82
CA SER A 27 32.74 -13.73 -5.67
C SER A 27 33.36 -13.06 -6.90
N SER A 28 32.57 -12.34 -7.68
CA SER A 28 33.06 -11.58 -8.83
C SER A 28 33.68 -10.25 -8.40
N THR A 29 34.96 -10.28 -8.06
CA THR A 29 35.78 -9.06 -7.87
C THR A 29 36.35 -8.62 -9.23
N PRO A 30 36.27 -7.34 -9.63
CA PRO A 30 36.65 -6.92 -10.99
C PRO A 30 38.17 -6.92 -11.20
N GLY A 31 38.66 -7.83 -12.05
CA GLY A 31 40.06 -7.94 -12.45
C GLY A 31 40.36 -7.27 -13.80
N SER A 32 41.20 -6.23 -13.78
CA SER A 32 41.69 -5.54 -14.98
C SER A 32 42.59 -6.44 -15.84
N SER A 33 42.36 -6.47 -17.17
CA SER A 33 43.44 -6.60 -18.16
C SER A 33 43.02 -6.16 -19.57
N ALA A 34 43.92 -5.43 -20.23
CA ALA A 34 43.98 -5.13 -21.67
C ALA A 34 45.43 -5.41 -22.13
N PRO A 35 45.80 -5.43 -23.43
CA PRO A 35 45.07 -5.11 -24.68
C PRO A 35 45.02 -6.36 -25.63
N ALA A 36 44.86 -6.34 -26.98
CA ALA A 36 44.88 -5.28 -27.99
C ALA A 36 44.15 -5.64 -29.31
N ASN A 37 43.81 -4.60 -30.08
CA ASN A 37 43.72 -4.48 -31.54
C ASN A 37 43.21 -5.63 -32.43
N GLY A 38 42.04 -5.40 -33.03
CA GLY A 38 41.62 -5.95 -34.32
C GLY A 38 40.45 -5.13 -34.89
N ALA A 39 40.63 -4.48 -36.05
CA ALA A 39 39.61 -3.58 -36.62
C ALA A 39 38.60 -4.35 -37.51
N GLY A 40 37.32 -4.01 -37.38
CA GLY A 40 36.21 -4.56 -38.17
C GLY A 40 34.91 -3.80 -37.90
N ALA A 41 34.04 -3.64 -38.90
CA ALA A 41 32.95 -2.64 -38.87
C ALA A 41 31.54 -3.21 -38.60
N ALA A 42 30.68 -2.33 -38.10
CA ALA A 42 29.23 -2.22 -38.28
C ALA A 42 28.34 -3.49 -38.33
N ASN A 43 27.47 -3.61 -37.32
CA ASN A 43 26.00 -3.81 -37.39
C ASN A 43 25.51 -3.78 -35.92
N GLY A 44 24.29 -3.38 -35.55
CA GLY A 44 23.00 -3.41 -36.24
C GLY A 44 22.02 -3.94 -35.19
N ALA A 45 20.90 -3.25 -34.95
CA ALA A 45 20.10 -3.45 -33.73
C ALA A 45 19.45 -4.84 -33.63
N ASP A 46 19.35 -5.35 -32.40
CA ASP A 46 18.22 -6.20 -32.00
C ASP A 46 18.03 -6.18 -30.46
N THR A 47 17.18 -5.27 -29.97
CA THR A 47 16.67 -5.32 -28.59
C THR A 47 15.33 -6.03 -28.61
N ALA A 48 15.36 -7.36 -28.54
CA ALA A 48 14.16 -8.17 -28.44
C ALA A 48 13.43 -7.86 -27.11
N SER A 49 12.31 -7.15 -27.21
CA SER A 49 11.37 -6.99 -26.10
C SER A 49 10.80 -8.36 -25.73
N ALA A 50 11.27 -8.93 -24.62
CA ALA A 50 10.73 -10.18 -24.10
C ALA A 50 9.29 -9.95 -23.64
N GLU A 51 8.33 -10.44 -24.42
CA GLU A 51 6.91 -10.40 -24.10
C GLU A 51 6.66 -11.33 -22.90
N VAL A 52 6.52 -10.73 -21.71
CA VAL A 52 6.31 -11.49 -20.46
C VAL A 52 4.88 -12.03 -20.45
N THR A 53 4.69 -13.21 -21.03
CA THR A 53 3.41 -13.92 -20.94
C THR A 53 3.22 -14.40 -19.51
N ALA A 54 2.32 -13.77 -18.76
CA ALA A 54 1.93 -14.26 -17.45
C ALA A 54 1.37 -15.69 -17.60
N THR A 55 1.99 -16.66 -16.93
CA THR A 55 1.42 -18.01 -16.82
C THR A 55 0.07 -17.91 -16.12
N ALA A 56 -0.99 -18.36 -16.81
CA ALA A 56 -2.33 -18.43 -16.23
C ALA A 56 -2.30 -19.17 -14.89
N ALA A 57 -2.99 -18.64 -13.89
CA ALA A 57 -3.14 -19.30 -12.60
C ALA A 57 -3.81 -20.67 -12.77
N ASP A 58 -3.48 -21.62 -11.91
CA ASP A 58 -4.05 -22.96 -11.95
C ASP A 58 -5.57 -22.92 -11.72
N SER A 59 -6.26 -23.95 -12.22
CA SER A 59 -7.69 -24.21 -12.13
C SER A 59 -8.29 -24.19 -10.71
N GLY A 60 -7.46 -24.18 -9.66
CA GLY A 60 -7.85 -24.01 -8.26
C GLY A 60 -7.70 -22.60 -7.70
N TYR A 61 -7.32 -21.59 -8.50
CA TYR A 61 -7.22 -20.21 -8.03
C TYR A 61 -8.62 -19.58 -7.91
N HIS A 62 -8.94 -19.08 -6.71
CA HIS A 62 -10.23 -18.44 -6.45
C HIS A 62 -10.23 -17.02 -7.02
N HIS A 63 -11.13 -16.76 -7.98
CA HIS A 63 -11.33 -15.44 -8.59
C HIS A 63 -12.50 -14.65 -8.00
N GLU A 64 -13.42 -15.34 -7.31
CA GLU A 64 -14.61 -14.76 -6.69
C GLU A 64 -14.65 -15.20 -5.22
N GLY A 65 -15.09 -14.30 -4.35
CA GLY A 65 -15.36 -14.56 -2.94
C GLY A 65 -16.72 -15.20 -2.67
N THR A 66 -17.07 -15.29 -1.39
CA THR A 66 -18.35 -15.84 -0.91
C THR A 66 -19.11 -14.90 0.02
N HIS A 67 -18.45 -13.90 0.61
CA HIS A 67 -19.09 -12.92 1.50
C HIS A 67 -19.75 -11.82 0.67
N THR A 68 -20.96 -11.40 1.07
CA THR A 68 -21.71 -10.33 0.40
C THR A 68 -22.49 -9.52 1.43
N GLY A 69 -22.87 -8.28 1.06
CA GLY A 69 -23.69 -7.43 1.93
C GLY A 69 -23.03 -7.15 3.29
N GLU A 70 -23.79 -7.35 4.36
CA GLU A 70 -23.30 -7.08 5.73
C GLU A 70 -22.16 -8.02 6.15
N ASP A 71 -22.20 -9.31 5.79
CA ASP A 71 -21.15 -10.28 6.14
C ASP A 71 -19.78 -9.86 5.55
N LEU A 72 -19.79 -9.22 4.38
CA LEU A 72 -18.60 -8.68 3.73
C LEU A 72 -18.05 -7.45 4.47
N VAL A 73 -18.95 -6.58 4.95
CA VAL A 73 -18.60 -5.39 5.74
C VAL A 73 -18.03 -5.80 7.10
N GLU A 74 -18.66 -6.76 7.80
CA GLU A 74 -18.18 -7.27 9.08
C GLU A 74 -16.80 -7.94 8.94
N LEU A 75 -16.57 -8.71 7.88
CA LEU A 75 -15.25 -9.29 7.60
C LEU A 75 -14.17 -8.21 7.43
N LEU A 76 -14.46 -7.13 6.67
CA LEU A 76 -13.51 -6.03 6.52
C LEU A 76 -13.22 -5.35 7.87
N ILE A 77 -14.25 -5.08 8.68
CA ILE A 77 -14.12 -4.43 9.99
C ILE A 77 -13.28 -5.30 10.95
N ASP A 78 -13.58 -6.59 11.04
CA ASP A 78 -12.86 -7.58 11.84
C ASP A 78 -11.36 -7.58 11.49
N ARG A 79 -11.01 -7.64 10.19
CA ARG A 79 -9.62 -7.63 9.73
C ARG A 79 -8.92 -6.27 9.98
N LEU A 80 -9.61 -5.14 9.80
CA LEU A 80 -9.06 -3.81 10.09
C LEU A 80 -8.76 -3.61 11.59
N VAL A 81 -9.66 -4.05 12.47
CA VAL A 81 -9.49 -3.98 13.94
C VAL A 81 -8.43 -4.96 14.42
N ASP A 82 -8.31 -6.14 13.80
CA ASP A 82 -7.18 -7.06 14.01
C ASP A 82 -5.84 -6.37 13.72
N TYR A 83 -5.76 -5.60 12.64
CA TYR A 83 -4.59 -4.78 12.30
C TYR A 83 -4.44 -3.47 13.09
N LYS A 84 -5.34 -3.19 14.05
CA LYS A 84 -5.31 -2.00 14.93
C LYS A 84 -5.66 -0.68 14.25
N ALA A 85 -6.36 -0.73 13.12
CA ALA A 85 -7.09 0.44 12.65
C ALA A 85 -8.31 0.68 13.56
N ASN A 86 -8.66 1.95 13.77
CA ASN A 86 -9.94 2.33 14.32
C ASN A 86 -10.98 2.24 13.20
N VAL A 87 -12.19 1.75 13.48
CA VAL A 87 -13.24 1.65 12.45
C VAL A 87 -14.55 2.23 12.95
N HIS A 88 -15.13 3.09 12.11
CA HIS A 88 -16.35 3.83 12.35
C HIS A 88 -17.35 3.51 11.24
N ARG A 89 -18.64 3.67 11.51
CA ARG A 89 -19.69 3.55 10.49
C ARG A 89 -20.45 4.86 10.37
N ALA A 90 -20.70 5.30 9.15
CA ALA A 90 -21.54 6.43 8.82
C ALA A 90 -22.57 6.02 7.76
N SER A 91 -23.80 6.52 7.89
CA SER A 91 -24.85 6.39 6.88
C SER A 91 -25.19 7.78 6.35
N GLY A 92 -24.96 8.03 5.07
CA GLY A 92 -25.17 9.34 4.44
C GLY A 92 -24.00 10.32 4.62
N ASP A 93 -24.01 11.14 5.68
CA ASP A 93 -23.01 12.20 5.86
C ASP A 93 -21.93 11.80 6.91
N PRO A 94 -20.64 11.66 6.52
CA PRO A 94 -19.54 11.39 7.44
C PRO A 94 -18.97 12.65 8.14
N SER A 95 -19.47 13.86 7.84
CA SER A 95 -18.79 15.12 8.18
C SER A 95 -18.60 15.37 9.68
N GLU A 96 -19.58 14.99 10.51
CA GLU A 96 -19.44 15.07 11.97
C GLU A 96 -18.39 14.08 12.50
N THR A 97 -18.35 12.86 11.95
CA THR A 97 -17.36 11.84 12.33
C THR A 97 -15.95 12.30 11.95
N ILE A 98 -15.75 12.78 10.73
CA ILE A 98 -14.45 13.30 10.25
C ILE A 98 -13.98 14.47 11.14
N ALA A 99 -14.87 15.40 11.46
CA ALA A 99 -14.55 16.54 12.33
C ALA A 99 -14.17 16.12 13.76
N GLN A 100 -14.83 15.09 14.31
CA GLN A 100 -14.51 14.53 15.63
C GLN A 100 -13.14 13.84 15.65
N LEU A 101 -12.79 13.11 14.59
CA LEU A 101 -11.55 12.34 14.50
C LEU A 101 -10.31 13.23 14.33
N ILE A 102 -10.37 14.23 13.46
CA ILE A 102 -9.26 15.21 13.30
C ILE A 102 -9.16 16.12 14.54
N GLY A 103 -10.30 16.39 15.19
CA GLY A 103 -10.38 17.23 16.37
C GLY A 103 -10.29 18.74 16.07
N ALA A 104 -10.42 19.56 17.12
CA ALA A 104 -10.60 21.01 16.99
C ALA A 104 -9.30 21.83 16.80
N HIS A 105 -8.15 21.17 16.63
CA HIS A 105 -6.83 21.79 16.77
C HIS A 105 -5.85 21.40 15.65
N GLY A 106 -6.10 21.90 14.44
CA GLY A 106 -5.15 21.74 13.35
C GLY A 106 -5.68 22.20 11.99
N SER A 107 -4.90 21.88 10.96
CA SER A 107 -5.35 21.84 9.58
C SER A 107 -5.21 20.42 9.04
N VAL A 108 -6.05 20.07 8.07
CA VAL A 108 -6.09 18.76 7.41
C VAL A 108 -5.69 18.91 5.95
N VAL A 109 -4.90 17.97 5.43
CA VAL A 109 -4.66 17.86 3.99
C VAL A 109 -5.72 16.97 3.34
N VAL A 110 -6.19 17.37 2.16
CA VAL A 110 -7.15 16.60 1.34
C VAL A 110 -6.74 16.63 -0.12
N PRO A 111 -7.06 15.59 -0.91
CA PRO A 111 -6.81 15.61 -2.34
C PRO A 111 -7.89 16.41 -3.09
N THR A 112 -7.60 16.77 -4.34
CA THR A 112 -8.39 17.68 -5.21
C THR A 112 -9.84 17.27 -5.43
N GLY A 113 -10.13 15.98 -5.46
CA GLY A 113 -11.45 15.41 -5.77
C GLY A 113 -12.23 14.93 -4.55
N LEU A 114 -11.73 15.12 -3.33
CA LEU A 114 -12.49 14.76 -2.13
C LEU A 114 -13.80 15.55 -2.05
N ASP A 115 -14.90 14.87 -1.71
CA ASP A 115 -16.19 15.54 -1.51
C ASP A 115 -16.11 16.55 -0.36
N SER A 116 -16.12 17.84 -0.71
CA SER A 116 -16.07 18.95 0.25
C SER A 116 -17.17 18.94 1.30
N SER A 117 -18.32 18.28 1.06
CA SER A 117 -19.38 18.14 2.05
C SER A 117 -18.94 17.32 3.27
N TRP A 118 -18.03 16.36 3.08
CA TRP A 118 -17.45 15.54 4.14
C TRP A 118 -16.59 16.35 5.13
N LEU A 119 -16.29 17.62 4.82
CA LEU A 119 -15.56 18.54 5.70
C LEU A 119 -16.47 19.62 6.31
N ALA A 120 -17.78 19.60 6.05
CA ALA A 120 -18.72 20.66 6.47
C ALA A 120 -18.80 20.83 8.01
N GLY A 121 -18.60 19.75 8.77
CA GLY A 121 -18.51 19.79 10.24
C GLY A 121 -17.15 20.23 10.78
N PHE A 122 -16.11 20.29 9.96
CA PHE A 122 -14.74 20.60 10.38
C PHE A 122 -14.49 22.13 10.36
N SER A 123 -13.95 22.66 11.46
CA SER A 123 -13.73 24.10 11.64
C SER A 123 -12.25 24.53 11.60
N GLY A 124 -11.34 23.57 11.38
CA GLY A 124 -9.91 23.84 11.20
C GLY A 124 -9.55 24.30 9.78
N GLY A 125 -8.25 24.40 9.51
CA GLY A 125 -7.78 24.75 8.16
C GLY A 125 -7.88 23.58 7.19
N ILE A 126 -8.37 23.79 5.97
CA ILE A 126 -8.35 22.77 4.91
C ILE A 126 -7.26 23.15 3.92
N ARG A 127 -6.31 22.24 3.68
CA ARG A 127 -5.23 22.38 2.69
C ARG A 127 -5.48 21.37 1.58
N VAL A 128 -5.78 21.83 0.38
CA VAL A 128 -5.86 20.93 -0.79
C VAL A 128 -4.44 20.71 -1.31
N ASP A 129 -4.05 19.45 -1.50
CA ASP A 129 -2.83 19.08 -2.21
C ASP A 129 -3.18 18.78 -3.67
N ALA A 130 -2.61 19.57 -4.59
CA ALA A 130 -2.99 19.56 -6.01
C ALA A 130 -1.76 19.49 -6.93
N PRO A 131 -1.88 18.90 -8.13
CA PRO A 131 -0.79 18.88 -9.11
C PRO A 131 -0.33 20.30 -9.50
N GLY A 132 0.96 20.59 -9.32
CA GLY A 132 1.56 21.91 -9.53
C GLY A 132 1.42 22.90 -8.36
N GLU A 133 0.66 22.54 -7.32
CA GLU A 133 0.53 23.27 -6.05
C GLU A 133 0.76 22.31 -4.86
N GLU A 134 1.66 21.34 -5.03
CA GLU A 134 1.92 20.29 -4.04
C GLU A 134 2.46 20.88 -2.71
N LEU A 135 1.93 20.39 -1.60
CA LEU A 135 2.43 20.71 -0.27
C LEU A 135 3.85 20.14 -0.07
N SER A 136 4.71 20.94 0.56
CA SER A 136 6.04 20.48 0.96
C SER A 136 5.96 19.37 2.03
N VAL A 137 7.03 18.60 2.23
CA VAL A 137 7.08 17.60 3.31
C VAL A 137 6.88 18.26 4.67
N ASP A 138 7.50 19.43 4.89
CA ASP A 138 7.36 20.21 6.12
C ASP A 138 5.92 20.75 6.31
N ASP A 139 5.24 21.15 5.23
CA ASP A 139 3.81 21.52 5.28
C ASP A 139 2.96 20.30 5.68
N LEU A 140 3.23 19.12 5.13
CA LEU A 140 2.48 17.88 5.40
C LEU A 140 2.68 17.37 6.82
N ASP A 141 3.91 17.40 7.35
CA ASP A 141 4.26 17.02 8.73
C ASP A 141 3.58 17.94 9.76
N ALA A 142 3.33 19.20 9.40
CA ALA A 142 2.60 20.16 10.21
C ALA A 142 1.06 20.00 10.19
N GLN A 143 0.50 19.06 9.42
CA GLN A 143 -0.95 18.81 9.40
C GLN A 143 -1.38 17.90 10.54
N GLY A 144 -2.60 18.13 11.07
CA GLY A 144 -3.22 17.24 12.06
C GLY A 144 -3.61 15.87 11.48
N GLY A 145 -3.68 15.75 10.16
CA GLY A 145 -3.92 14.50 9.46
C GLY A 145 -4.25 14.71 7.98
N VAL A 146 -4.63 13.62 7.32
CA VAL A 146 -5.15 13.57 5.94
C VAL A 146 -6.54 12.94 5.91
N VAL A 147 -7.43 13.43 5.04
CA VAL A 147 -8.67 12.73 4.68
C VAL A 147 -8.62 12.31 3.21
N THR A 148 -8.91 11.05 2.92
CA THR A 148 -9.03 10.52 1.55
C THR A 148 -10.27 9.63 1.42
N ALA A 149 -10.71 9.37 0.18
CA ALA A 149 -11.45 8.15 -0.12
C ALA A 149 -10.49 6.96 -0.32
N SER A 150 -11.01 5.84 -0.80
CA SER A 150 -10.25 4.67 -1.27
C SER A 150 -10.73 4.21 -2.63
N ALA A 151 -9.85 3.63 -3.45
CA ALA A 151 -10.22 3.04 -4.75
C ALA A 151 -10.92 1.67 -4.59
N VAL A 152 -10.46 0.85 -3.64
CA VAL A 152 -11.09 -0.43 -3.27
C VAL A 152 -10.66 -0.82 -1.85
N ALA A 153 -11.50 -1.55 -1.11
CA ALA A 153 -11.12 -2.22 0.12
C ALA A 153 -11.37 -3.74 0.03
N ILE A 154 -10.38 -4.54 0.43
CA ILE A 154 -10.40 -6.01 0.34
C ILE A 154 -10.66 -6.57 1.74
N ALA A 155 -11.83 -7.18 1.94
CA ALA A 155 -12.29 -7.64 3.23
C ALA A 155 -11.41 -8.75 3.81
N GLN A 156 -11.12 -9.82 3.05
CA GLN A 156 -10.35 -10.98 3.49
C GLN A 156 -8.98 -10.62 4.11
N THR A 157 -8.35 -9.55 3.63
CA THR A 157 -7.00 -9.11 4.08
C THR A 157 -7.02 -7.83 4.90
N GLY A 158 -8.19 -7.23 5.17
CA GLY A 158 -8.28 -5.95 5.89
C GLY A 158 -7.52 -4.82 5.19
N THR A 159 -7.52 -4.81 3.86
CA THR A 159 -6.63 -3.93 3.07
C THR A 159 -7.39 -2.84 2.36
N ILE A 160 -7.00 -1.59 2.57
CA ILE A 160 -7.46 -0.43 1.80
C ILE A 160 -6.46 -0.15 0.69
N VAL A 161 -6.92 0.13 -0.52
CA VAL A 161 -6.07 0.50 -1.65
C VAL A 161 -6.34 1.93 -2.10
N LEU A 162 -5.27 2.70 -2.20
CA LEU A 162 -5.24 4.02 -2.83
C LEU A 162 -4.53 3.91 -4.18
N ASP A 163 -5.05 4.56 -5.21
CA ASP A 163 -4.53 4.47 -6.59
C ASP A 163 -3.87 5.76 -7.09
N GLY A 164 -3.94 6.85 -6.32
CA GLY A 164 -3.45 8.17 -6.74
C GLY A 164 -4.45 9.01 -7.54
N SER A 165 -5.71 8.58 -7.66
CA SER A 165 -6.83 9.36 -8.20
C SER A 165 -7.09 10.64 -7.41
N ASP A 166 -7.90 11.56 -7.96
CA ASP A 166 -8.27 12.81 -7.31
C ASP A 166 -8.98 12.62 -5.94
N GLU A 167 -9.61 11.46 -5.66
CA GLU A 167 -10.17 11.17 -4.34
C GLU A 167 -9.16 10.55 -3.35
N CYS A 168 -8.04 10.01 -3.85
CA CYS A 168 -7.00 9.35 -3.06
C CYS A 168 -5.77 10.24 -2.81
N GLY A 169 -5.41 11.10 -3.76
CA GLY A 169 -4.22 11.95 -3.72
C GLY A 169 -2.89 11.21 -3.95
N ARG A 170 -1.82 11.97 -4.17
CA ARG A 170 -0.47 11.40 -4.31
C ARG A 170 0.01 10.77 -2.99
N ARG A 171 0.81 9.70 -3.11
CA ARG A 171 1.34 8.91 -1.97
C ARG A 171 1.91 9.71 -0.79
N ALA A 172 2.45 10.91 -1.02
CA ALA A 172 3.02 11.75 0.04
C ALA A 172 1.98 12.16 1.10
N ILE A 173 0.75 12.48 0.70
CA ILE A 173 -0.26 12.99 1.64
C ILE A 173 -0.79 11.91 2.59
N THR A 174 -0.63 10.64 2.24
CA THR A 174 -0.99 9.48 3.08
C THR A 174 0.22 8.77 3.68
N LEU A 175 1.40 9.40 3.59
CA LEU A 175 2.66 8.88 4.13
C LEU A 175 3.27 9.81 5.18
N VAL A 176 3.15 11.13 5.00
CA VAL A 176 3.80 12.12 5.88
C VAL A 176 2.94 12.51 7.09
N PRO A 177 1.64 12.87 6.95
CA PRO A 177 0.80 13.15 8.12
C PRO A 177 0.63 11.90 8.99
N ASP A 178 0.74 12.06 10.31
CA ASP A 178 0.75 10.92 11.26
C ASP A 178 -0.65 10.31 11.52
N HIS A 179 -1.69 10.93 10.96
CA HIS A 179 -3.08 10.48 11.04
C HIS A 179 -3.72 10.43 9.66
N HIS A 180 -4.28 9.29 9.30
CA HIS A 180 -5.08 9.11 8.09
C HIS A 180 -6.51 8.73 8.44
N VAL A 181 -7.46 9.56 8.02
CA VAL A 181 -8.89 9.26 8.01
C VAL A 181 -9.27 8.82 6.60
N CYS A 182 -9.58 7.54 6.41
CA CYS A 182 -9.94 6.99 5.10
C CYS A 182 -11.42 6.64 5.04
N VAL A 183 -12.15 7.22 4.07
CA VAL A 183 -13.54 6.88 3.80
C VAL A 183 -13.61 5.73 2.80
N VAL A 184 -14.20 4.61 3.22
CA VAL A 184 -14.42 3.41 2.41
C VAL A 184 -15.93 3.28 2.19
N ARG A 185 -16.38 3.47 0.96
CA ARG A 185 -17.81 3.31 0.61
C ARG A 185 -18.13 1.82 0.51
N THR A 186 -19.28 1.37 1.00
CA THR A 186 -19.64 -0.06 1.02
C THR A 186 -19.63 -0.72 -0.36
N ARG A 187 -20.01 0.02 -1.41
CA ARG A 187 -19.94 -0.41 -2.83
C ARG A 187 -18.51 -0.70 -3.33
N ASP A 188 -17.52 -0.06 -2.72
CA ASP A 188 -16.10 -0.13 -3.10
C ASP A 188 -15.36 -1.24 -2.31
N ILE A 189 -16.10 -2.05 -1.52
CA ILE A 189 -15.59 -3.24 -0.85
C ILE A 189 -15.68 -4.48 -1.77
N VAL A 190 -14.67 -5.34 -1.70
CA VAL A 190 -14.59 -6.67 -2.33
C VAL A 190 -14.21 -7.72 -1.27
N ASP A 191 -14.49 -8.99 -1.51
CA ASP A 191 -14.12 -10.07 -0.57
C ASP A 191 -12.63 -10.35 -0.65
N ILE A 192 -12.13 -10.66 -1.86
CA ILE A 192 -10.79 -11.24 -2.04
C ILE A 192 -9.87 -10.41 -2.94
N VAL A 193 -8.55 -10.59 -2.77
CA VAL A 193 -7.51 -9.83 -3.49
C VAL A 193 -7.68 -9.80 -5.02
N PRO A 194 -7.94 -10.91 -5.74
CA PRO A 194 -8.11 -10.84 -7.20
C PRO A 194 -9.30 -10.00 -7.67
N GLU A 195 -10.39 -9.90 -6.89
CA GLU A 195 -11.50 -8.98 -7.18
C GLU A 195 -11.04 -7.52 -7.06
N GLY A 196 -10.19 -7.23 -6.07
CA GLY A 196 -9.61 -5.90 -5.87
C GLY A 196 -8.64 -5.53 -6.98
N ILE A 197 -7.73 -6.43 -7.35
CA ILE A 197 -6.80 -6.25 -8.48
C ILE A 197 -7.56 -6.04 -9.80
N ALA A 198 -8.69 -6.72 -10.02
CA ALA A 198 -9.51 -6.55 -11.20
C ALA A 198 -10.21 -5.18 -11.31
N ARG A 199 -10.30 -4.40 -10.22
CA ARG A 199 -10.83 -3.02 -10.21
C ARG A 199 -9.77 -1.94 -10.41
N LEU A 200 -8.47 -2.28 -10.36
CA LEU A 200 -7.37 -1.32 -10.31
C LEU A 200 -6.64 -1.19 -11.66
N ASP A 201 -6.21 0.03 -12.00
CA ASP A 201 -5.28 0.25 -13.10
C ASP A 201 -3.85 -0.18 -12.68
N ALA A 202 -3.29 -1.15 -13.41
CA ALA A 202 -1.94 -1.66 -13.18
C ALA A 202 -0.83 -0.62 -13.48
N HIS A 203 -1.15 0.49 -14.13
CA HIS A 203 -0.23 1.61 -14.37
C HIS A 203 -0.35 2.74 -13.32
N ALA A 204 -1.36 2.71 -12.46
CA ALA A 204 -1.54 3.69 -11.40
C ALA A 204 -0.57 3.47 -10.21
N PRO A 205 -0.23 4.52 -9.42
CA PRO A 205 0.63 4.41 -8.25
C PRO A 205 -0.09 3.78 -7.03
N LEU A 206 -0.40 2.49 -7.12
CA LEU A 206 -1.13 1.74 -6.08
C LEU A 206 -0.41 1.73 -4.72
N THR A 207 -1.16 1.88 -3.63
CA THR A 207 -0.69 1.83 -2.23
C THR A 207 -1.65 0.96 -1.43
N PHE A 208 -1.16 -0.16 -0.89
CA PHE A 208 -1.96 -1.13 -0.14
C PHE A 208 -1.70 -0.94 1.35
N ILE A 209 -2.74 -0.64 2.13
CA ILE A 209 -2.69 -0.30 3.55
C ILE A 209 -3.46 -1.38 4.33
N SER A 210 -2.75 -2.21 5.08
CA SER A 210 -3.32 -3.27 5.95
C SER A 210 -3.08 -2.93 7.42
N GLY A 211 -3.70 -1.84 7.89
CA GLY A 211 -3.51 -1.29 9.23
C GLY A 211 -2.60 -0.04 9.29
N PRO A 212 -2.45 0.56 10.49
CA PRO A 212 -1.56 1.70 10.71
C PRO A 212 -0.08 1.31 10.56
N SER A 213 0.77 2.30 10.31
CA SER A 213 2.20 2.09 10.07
C SER A 213 2.92 1.58 11.31
N ALA A 214 3.44 0.36 11.21
CA ALA A 214 4.30 -0.22 12.23
C ALA A 214 5.41 -1.07 11.60
N THR A 215 6.63 -0.84 12.07
CA THR A 215 7.77 -1.73 11.84
C THR A 215 8.01 -2.56 13.08
N SER A 216 8.02 -3.88 12.93
CA SER A 216 8.78 -4.72 13.84
C SER A 216 10.25 -4.59 13.43
N ASP A 217 11.05 -3.92 14.25
CA ASP A 217 12.50 -3.95 14.08
C ASP A 217 12.99 -5.41 14.27
N ILE A 218 14.12 -5.75 13.65
CA ILE A 218 14.68 -7.11 13.62
C ILE A 218 14.94 -7.66 15.03
N GLU A 219 15.10 -6.77 16.01
CA GLU A 219 15.26 -7.04 17.44
C GLU A 219 13.94 -7.25 18.21
N LEU A 220 12.84 -7.60 17.53
CA LEU A 220 11.50 -7.88 18.10
C LEU A 220 10.82 -6.69 18.83
N SER A 221 11.34 -5.48 18.69
CA SER A 221 10.72 -4.25 19.19
C SER A 221 9.83 -3.61 18.11
N ARG A 222 8.54 -3.43 18.39
CA ARG A 222 7.63 -2.70 17.49
C ARG A 222 7.88 -1.20 17.63
N VAL A 223 8.29 -0.56 16.54
CA VAL A 223 8.38 0.90 16.41
C VAL A 223 7.26 1.34 15.46
N GLU A 224 6.36 2.17 15.96
CA GLU A 224 5.19 2.67 15.23
C GLU A 224 5.55 4.01 14.55
N GLY A 225 5.11 4.20 13.29
CA GLY A 225 5.20 5.49 12.59
C GLY A 225 6.46 5.80 11.78
N VAL A 226 7.41 4.87 11.63
CA VAL A 226 8.66 5.15 10.87
C VAL A 226 8.42 5.22 9.35
N HIS A 227 7.30 4.66 8.87
CA HIS A 227 7.02 4.48 7.43
C HIS A 227 5.58 4.86 7.04
N GLY A 228 4.94 5.78 7.77
CA GLY A 228 3.55 6.21 7.51
C GLY A 228 2.76 6.56 8.77
N PRO A 229 1.46 6.85 8.63
CA PRO A 229 0.59 7.27 9.74
C PRO A 229 0.53 6.24 10.88
N ARG A 230 0.76 6.67 12.14
CA ARG A 230 0.51 5.81 13.33
C ARG A 230 -0.96 5.62 13.62
N THR A 231 -1.80 6.57 13.24
CA THR A 231 -3.24 6.51 13.43
C THR A 231 -3.92 6.31 12.09
N LEU A 232 -4.72 5.24 11.98
CA LEU A 232 -5.59 4.99 10.83
C LEU A 232 -7.03 4.85 11.36
N ASP A 233 -7.87 5.81 10.99
CA ASP A 233 -9.31 5.74 11.21
C ASP A 233 -10.01 5.47 9.88
N VAL A 234 -10.81 4.42 9.84
CA VAL A 234 -11.57 4.00 8.66
C VAL A 234 -13.04 4.28 8.88
N ILE A 235 -13.65 5.06 7.99
CA ILE A 235 -15.09 5.31 8.00
C ILE A 235 -15.72 4.44 6.92
N ILE A 236 -16.44 3.39 7.34
CA ILE A 236 -17.30 2.62 6.44
C ILE A 236 -18.55 3.46 6.17
N LEU A 237 -18.68 3.95 4.94
CA LEU A 237 -19.76 4.82 4.50
C LEU A 237 -20.80 4.01 3.70
N SER A 238 -22.03 3.93 4.20
CA SER A 238 -23.18 3.46 3.44
C SER A 238 -23.96 4.62 2.84
N ASP A 239 -24.55 4.38 1.67
CA ASP A 239 -25.62 5.22 1.09
C ASP A 239 -26.85 5.29 2.01
#